data_AF-A0A2H0E3Q0-F1
#
_entry.id   AF-A0A2H0E3Q0-F1
#
_cell.length_a   1.000
_cell.length_b   1.000
_cell.length_c   1.000
_cell.angle_alpha   90.00
_cell.angle_beta   90.00
_cell.angle_gamma   90.00
#
_symmetry.space_group_name_H-M   'P 1'
#
loop_
_entity.id
_entity.type
_entity.pdbx_description
1 polymer ?
#
loop_
_entity_poly.entity_id
_entity_poly.type
_entity_poly.pdbx_seq_one_letter_code
_entity_poly.pdbx_strand_id
1 'polypeptide(L)'
;MQVKKIARLGLLLSLKESYLFVRNSLGLAWHPFKTLAVLSREKDRSQQLLILGWPAYVLFLATLFTWAGRRLLATTPAWGMGAKLMFSLGILGFMAVGSYISYWWMRLWRSR
;
A
#
# COMPACT_ATOMS: atom_id res chain seq x y z
N MET A 1 24.11 -22.61 -13.31
CA MET A 1 22.97 -22.49 -14.25
C MET A 1 21.64 -22.14 -13.57
N GLN A 2 21.36 -22.69 -12.38
CA GLN A 2 20.10 -22.46 -11.65
C GLN A 2 19.93 -21.02 -11.12
N VAL A 3 21.01 -20.38 -10.64
CA VAL A 3 20.97 -18.99 -10.12
C VAL A 3 20.47 -18.00 -11.17
N LYS A 4 20.96 -18.09 -12.42
CA LYS A 4 20.49 -17.24 -13.54
C LYS A 4 19.00 -17.44 -13.83
N LYS A 5 18.49 -18.67 -13.70
CA LYS A 5 17.07 -19.00 -13.90
C LYS A 5 16.19 -18.44 -12.78
N ILE A 6 16.62 -18.58 -11.52
CA ILE A 6 15.91 -18.02 -10.35
C ILE A 6 15.86 -16.49 -10.45
N ALA A 7 16.98 -15.85 -10.75
CA ALA A 7 17.04 -14.40 -10.92
C ALA A 7 16.11 -13.91 -12.05
N ARG A 8 16.11 -14.61 -13.19
CA ARG A 8 15.23 -14.28 -14.33
C ARG A 8 13.75 -14.44 -13.98
N LEU A 9 13.38 -15.52 -13.30
CA LEU A 9 12.00 -15.75 -12.86
C LEU A 9 11.57 -14.72 -11.81
N GLY A 10 12.43 -14.42 -10.84
CA GLY A 10 12.18 -13.38 -9.84
C GLY A 10 11.93 -12.02 -10.50
N LEU A 11 12.77 -11.62 -11.46
CA LEU A 11 12.60 -10.36 -12.18
C LEU A 11 11.28 -10.31 -12.97
N LEU A 12 10.95 -11.38 -13.68
CA LEU A 12 9.69 -11.46 -14.45
C LEU A 12 8.45 -11.40 -13.53
N LEU A 13 8.50 -12.09 -12.39
CA LEU A 13 7.44 -12.04 -11.38
C LEU A 13 7.31 -10.63 -10.79
N SER A 14 8.41 -10.01 -10.37
CA SER A 14 8.41 -8.65 -9.83
C SER A 14 7.84 -7.65 -10.81
N LEU A 15 8.19 -7.73 -12.10
CA LEU A 15 7.63 -6.86 -13.13
C LEU A 15 6.13 -7.06 -13.29
N LYS A 16 5.66 -8.30 -13.36
CA LYS A 16 4.24 -8.64 -13.47
C LYS A 16 3.46 -8.12 -12.26
N GLU A 17 3.93 -8.42 -11.05
CA GLU A 17 3.24 -8.03 -9.81
C GLU A 17 3.25 -6.50 -9.64
N SER A 18 4.33 -5.82 -10.03
CA SER A 18 4.41 -4.34 -10.03
C SER A 18 3.42 -3.73 -11.01
N TYR A 19 3.33 -4.25 -12.24
CA TYR A 19 2.37 -3.80 -13.24
C TYR A 19 0.93 -3.98 -12.75
N LEU A 20 0.60 -5.17 -12.24
CA LEU A 20 -0.74 -5.46 -11.70
C LEU A 20 -1.06 -4.58 -10.49
N PHE A 21 -0.09 -4.38 -9.61
CA PHE A 21 -0.26 -3.51 -8.44
C PHE A 21 -0.57 -2.08 -8.85
N VAL A 22 0.18 -1.50 -9.79
CA VAL A 22 -0.08 -0.16 -10.32
C VAL A 22 -1.46 -0.12 -10.97
N ARG A 23 -1.78 -1.06 -11.87
CA ARG A 23 -3.09 -1.12 -12.55
C ARG A 23 -4.25 -1.18 -11.56
N ASN A 24 -4.14 -2.03 -10.54
CA ASN A 24 -5.18 -2.23 -9.54
C ASN A 24 -5.26 -1.06 -8.53
N SER A 25 -4.14 -0.39 -8.24
CA SER A 25 -4.13 0.81 -7.39
C SER A 25 -4.79 2.00 -8.08
N LEU A 26 -4.51 2.18 -9.38
CA LEU A 26 -5.24 3.11 -10.24
C LEU A 26 -6.72 2.72 -10.30
N GLY A 27 -7.02 1.45 -10.57
CA GLY A 27 -8.38 0.92 -10.58
C GLY A 27 -9.14 1.15 -9.28
N LEU A 28 -8.46 1.09 -8.12
CA LEU A 28 -9.05 1.44 -6.83
C LEU A 28 -9.46 2.91 -6.77
N ALA A 29 -8.64 3.82 -7.30
CA ALA A 29 -8.95 5.25 -7.26
C ALA A 29 -10.14 5.62 -8.16
N TRP A 30 -10.18 5.11 -9.40
CA TRP A 30 -11.23 5.48 -10.37
C TRP A 30 -12.48 4.58 -10.29
N HIS A 31 -12.30 3.28 -10.08
CA HIS A 31 -13.38 2.27 -10.16
C HIS A 31 -13.29 1.26 -9.01
N PRO A 32 -13.40 1.70 -7.75
CA PRO A 32 -13.10 0.87 -6.57
C PRO A 32 -13.93 -0.41 -6.50
N PHE A 33 -15.25 -0.31 -6.73
CA PHE A 33 -16.15 -1.46 -6.67
C PHE A 33 -15.79 -2.53 -7.70
N LYS A 34 -15.62 -2.13 -8.96
CA LYS A 34 -15.26 -3.05 -10.06
C LYS A 34 -13.90 -3.70 -9.81
N THR A 35 -12.93 -2.90 -9.37
CA THR A 35 -11.58 -3.39 -9.07
C THR A 35 -11.59 -4.44 -7.97
N LEU A 36 -12.25 -4.17 -6.84
CA LEU A 36 -12.35 -5.14 -5.74
C LEU A 36 -13.17 -6.39 -6.13
N ALA A 37 -14.21 -6.23 -6.95
CA ALA A 37 -15.01 -7.35 -7.46
C ALA A 37 -14.17 -8.31 -8.30
N VAL A 38 -13.36 -7.76 -9.23
CA VAL A 38 -12.43 -8.54 -10.06
C VAL A 38 -11.37 -9.22 -9.19
N LEU A 39 -10.75 -8.46 -8.27
CA LEU A 39 -9.71 -8.98 -7.36
C LEU A 39 -10.22 -10.16 -6.51
N SER A 40 -11.46 -10.07 -6.05
CA SER A 40 -12.09 -11.13 -5.26
C SER A 40 -12.47 -12.35 -6.10
N ARG A 41 -12.82 -12.17 -7.38
CA ARG A 41 -13.18 -13.27 -8.29
C ARG A 41 -11.97 -14.03 -8.82
N GLU A 42 -10.90 -13.34 -9.21
CA GLU A 42 -9.70 -13.94 -9.82
C GLU A 42 -8.85 -14.76 -8.83
N LYS A 43 -9.15 -14.70 -7.52
CA LYS A 43 -8.42 -15.41 -6.45
C LYS A 43 -6.91 -15.14 -6.39
N ASP A 44 -6.44 -14.06 -7.01
CA ASP A 44 -5.04 -13.64 -6.94
C ASP A 44 -4.70 -13.13 -5.53
N ARG A 45 -4.08 -14.01 -4.72
CA ARG A 45 -3.77 -13.72 -3.31
C ARG A 45 -2.64 -12.71 -3.14
N SER A 46 -1.65 -12.69 -4.05
CA SER A 46 -0.57 -11.71 -3.96
C SER A 46 -1.11 -10.31 -4.22
N GLN A 47 -1.96 -10.16 -5.23
CA GLN A 47 -2.59 -8.88 -5.53
C GLN A 47 -3.60 -8.46 -4.45
N GLN A 48 -4.36 -9.39 -3.89
CA GLN A 48 -5.21 -9.10 -2.71
C GLN A 48 -4.40 -8.55 -1.54
N LEU A 49 -3.27 -9.19 -1.21
CA LEU A 49 -2.40 -8.73 -0.12
C LEU A 49 -1.81 -7.35 -0.43
N LEU A 50 -1.32 -7.15 -1.65
CA LEU A 50 -0.75 -5.86 -2.08
C LEU A 50 -1.78 -4.74 -2.01
N ILE A 51 -2.99 -4.98 -2.49
CA ILE A 51 -4.02 -3.95 -2.57
C ILE A 51 -4.67 -3.67 -1.21
N LEU A 52 -4.98 -4.71 -0.42
CA LEU A 52 -5.53 -4.52 0.92
C LEU A 52 -4.48 -4.04 1.93
N GLY A 53 -3.19 -4.21 1.61
CA GLY A 53 -2.06 -3.72 2.37
C GLY A 53 -1.80 -2.20 2.24
N TRP A 54 -2.48 -1.51 1.33
CA TRP A 54 -2.31 -0.06 1.10
C TRP A 54 -2.31 0.79 2.38
N PRO A 55 -3.24 0.61 3.34
CA PRO A 55 -3.21 1.38 4.58
C PRO A 55 -1.89 1.17 5.33
N ALA A 56 -1.43 -0.07 5.45
CA ALA A 56 -0.17 -0.39 6.12
C ALA A 56 1.03 0.23 5.40
N TYR A 57 1.03 0.30 4.06
CA TYR A 57 2.08 0.95 3.29
C TYR A 57 2.15 2.45 3.55
N VAL A 58 1.00 3.12 3.65
CA VAL A 58 0.93 4.55 4.01
C VAL A 58 1.54 4.78 5.38
N LEU A 59 1.16 3.96 6.37
CA LEU A 59 1.69 4.09 7.74
C LEU A 59 3.20 3.81 7.78
N PHE A 60 3.66 2.76 7.09
CA PHE A 60 5.06 2.40 7.00
C PHE A 60 5.89 3.51 6.35
N LEU A 61 5.46 4.03 5.19
CA LEU A 61 6.16 5.11 4.49
C LEU A 61 6.19 6.39 5.32
N ALA A 62 5.07 6.76 5.98
CA ALA A 62 5.04 7.92 6.85
C ALA A 62 6.00 7.78 8.05
N THR A 63 6.06 6.58 8.64
CA THR A 63 6.98 6.28 9.76
C THR A 63 8.44 6.34 9.29
N LEU A 64 8.75 5.70 8.16
CA LEU A 64 10.10 5.68 7.59
C LEU A 64 10.55 7.10 7.22
N PHE A 65 9.69 7.89 6.59
CA PHE A 65 9.99 9.26 6.21
C PHE A 65 10.20 10.15 7.44
N THR A 66 9.34 10.02 8.46
CA THR A 66 9.49 10.77 9.71
C THR A 66 10.79 10.40 10.43
N TRP A 67 11.12 9.10 10.47
CA TRP A 67 12.34 8.60 11.10
C TRP A 67 13.60 9.04 10.35
N ALA A 68 13.63 8.88 9.02
CA ALA A 68 14.77 9.26 8.19
C ALA A 68 14.97 10.78 8.16
N GLY A 69 13.89 11.55 8.00
CA GLY A 69 13.92 13.01 8.06
C GLY A 69 14.47 13.52 9.40
N ARG A 70 14.11 12.86 10.50
CA ARG A 70 14.70 13.18 11.82
C ARG A 70 16.19 12.89 11.88
N ARG A 71 16.66 11.77 11.33
CA ARG A 71 18.10 11.46 11.34
C ARG A 71 18.93 12.46 10.53
N LEU A 72 18.33 13.06 9.50
CA LEU A 72 19.01 14.05 8.67
C LEU A 72 18.96 15.47 9.26
N LEU A 73 17.87 15.84 9.94
CA LEU A 73 17.61 17.23 10.31
C LEU A 73 17.64 17.51 11.82
N ALA A 74 17.51 16.50 12.69
CA ALA A 74 17.37 16.73 14.12
C ALA A 74 18.72 16.79 14.83
N THR A 75 18.97 17.92 15.52
CA THR A 75 20.11 18.11 16.42
C THR A 75 19.80 17.71 17.88
N THR A 76 18.54 17.40 18.18
CA THR A 76 18.08 17.05 19.54
C THR A 76 17.29 15.74 19.58
N PRO A 77 17.27 15.03 20.73
CA PRO A 77 16.51 13.79 20.91
C PRO A 77 14.99 13.98 20.94
N ALA A 78 14.51 15.19 21.22
CA ALA A 78 13.09 15.49 21.32
C ALA A 78 12.38 15.40 19.96
N TRP A 79 11.12 14.97 19.96
CA TRP A 79 10.27 15.01 18.77
C TRP A 79 9.85 16.45 18.51
N GLY A 80 10.49 17.11 17.54
CA GLY A 80 10.10 18.43 17.06
C GLY A 80 8.69 18.44 16.47
N MET A 81 8.07 19.63 16.38
CA MET A 81 6.71 19.80 15.89
C MET A 81 6.51 19.23 14.47
N GLY A 82 7.50 19.40 13.58
CA GLY A 82 7.45 18.85 12.22
C GLY A 82 7.36 17.32 12.20
N ALA A 83 8.13 16.62 13.05
CA ALA A 83 8.08 15.16 13.13
C ALA A 83 6.73 14.67 13.68
N LYS A 84 6.17 15.37 14.68
CA LYS A 84 4.83 15.08 15.20
C LYS A 84 3.77 15.27 14.12
N LEU A 85 3.81 16.39 13.40
CA LEU A 85 2.87 16.68 12.32
C LEU A 85 2.94 15.65 11.20
N MET A 86 4.13 15.31 10.71
CA MET A 86 4.31 14.30 9.66
C MET A 86 3.80 12.93 10.08
N PHE A 87 4.07 12.51 11.32
CA PHE A 87 3.56 11.25 11.84
C PHE A 87 2.02 11.27 11.98
N SER A 88 1.45 12.37 12.49
CA SER A 88 -0.01 12.55 12.57
C SER A 88 -0.69 12.52 11.19
N LEU A 89 -0.10 13.18 10.18
CA LEU A 89 -0.58 13.10 8.80
C LEU A 89 -0.51 11.66 8.26
N GLY A 90 0.52 10.90 8.62
CA GLY A 90 0.63 9.48 8.33
C GLY A 90 -0.52 8.65 8.92
N ILE A 91 -0.87 8.89 10.19
CA ILE A 91 -2.01 8.24 10.85
C ILE A 91 -3.32 8.61 10.16
N LEU A 92 -3.53 9.89 9.83
CA LEU A 92 -4.71 10.34 9.11
C LEU A 92 -4.80 9.68 7.73
N GLY A 93 -3.69 9.57 7.01
CA GLY A 93 -3.62 8.86 5.73
C GLY A 93 -3.96 7.37 5.87
N PHE A 94 -3.41 6.69 6.88
CA PHE A 94 -3.74 5.30 7.21
C PHE A 94 -5.25 5.13 7.45
N MET A 95 -5.85 5.98 8.28
CA MET A 95 -7.28 5.93 8.57
C MET A 95 -8.14 6.23 7.33
N ALA A 96 -7.76 7.22 6.53
CA ALA A 96 -8.47 7.59 5.31
C ALA A 96 -8.45 6.46 4.28
N VAL A 97 -7.28 5.88 3.99
CA VAL A 97 -7.15 4.78 3.03
C VAL A 97 -7.80 3.50 3.57
N GLY A 98 -7.64 3.22 4.87
CA GLY A 98 -8.28 2.08 5.53
C GLY A 98 -9.80 2.16 5.46
N SER A 99 -10.38 3.27 5.89
CA SER A 99 -11.84 3.50 5.82
C SER A 99 -12.37 3.44 4.39
N TYR A 100 -11.65 4.01 3.41
CA TYR A 100 -12.01 3.94 2.00
C TYR A 100 -12.10 2.49 1.49
N ILE A 101 -11.04 1.70 1.70
CA ILE A 101 -11.00 0.30 1.24
C ILE A 101 -12.06 -0.51 1.98
N SER A 102 -12.18 -0.37 3.29
CA SER A 102 -13.18 -1.07 4.11
C SER A 102 -14.61 -0.75 3.65
N TYR A 103 -14.91 0.52 3.37
CA TYR A 103 -16.22 0.93 2.86
C TYR A 103 -16.58 0.20 1.55
N TRP A 104 -15.68 0.24 0.56
CA TRP A 104 -15.94 -0.40 -0.73
C TRP A 104 -15.98 -1.92 -0.65
N TRP A 105 -15.16 -2.51 0.21
CA TRP A 105 -15.18 -3.94 0.47
C TRP A 105 -16.50 -4.39 1.11
N MET A 106 -16.99 -3.66 2.12
CA MET A 106 -18.30 -3.91 2.72
C MET A 106 -19.44 -3.78 1.70
N ARG A 107 -19.38 -2.76 0.83
CA ARG A 107 -20.36 -2.58 -0.24
C ARG A 107 -20.34 -3.73 -1.24
N LEU A 108 -19.17 -4.22 -1.62
CA LEU A 108 -19.02 -5.41 -2.47
C LEU A 108 -19.65 -6.64 -1.81
N TRP A 109 -19.40 -6.85 -0.50
CA TRP A 109 -19.93 -7.99 0.22
C TRP A 109 -21.46 -7.97 0.33
N ARG A 110 -22.07 -6.80 0.55
CA ARG A 110 -23.54 -6.64 0.57
C ARG A 110 -24.21 -6.82 -0.79
N SER A 111 -23.46 -6.69 -1.88
CA SER A 111 -23.99 -6.81 -3.25
C SER A 111 -23.86 -8.23 -3.81
N ARG A 112 -23.36 -9.17 -3.00
CA ARG A 112 -23.28 -10.60 -3.31
C ARG A 112 -24.35 -11.36 -2.55
#